data_AF-A0A844AWP0-F1
#
_entry.id   AF-A0A844AWP0-F1
#
_cell.length_a   1.000
_cell.length_b   1.000
_cell.length_c   1.000
_cell.angle_alpha   90.00
_cell.angle_beta   90.00
_cell.angle_gamma   90.00
#
_symmetry.space_group_name_H-M   'P 1'
#
loop_
_entity.id
_entity.type
_entity.pdbx_description
1 polymer ?
#
loop_
_entity_poly.entity_id
_entity_poly.type
_entity_poly.pdbx_seq_one_letter_code
_entity_poly.pdbx_strand_id
1 'polypeptide(L)'
;MAVSLQVIYPVSDQSRFDFDYYMSTHMKIVDDTMGPHVEQVVITKGLAGGPDQPAAYHAVATIIFGDQDAMDQAMAAAGPAVADIPNFTNVQPDLLIGEVL
;
A
#
# COMPACT_ATOMS: atom_id res chain seq x y z
N MET A 1 -18.75 -5.51 8.31
CA MET A 1 -17.53 -5.54 9.13
C MET A 1 -16.48 -4.79 8.35
N ALA A 2 -15.70 -3.95 9.02
CA ALA A 2 -14.62 -3.24 8.35
C ALA A 2 -13.59 -4.24 7.82
N VAL A 3 -13.04 -3.93 6.64
CA VAL A 3 -12.03 -4.74 5.98
C VAL A 3 -10.81 -3.88 5.70
N SER A 4 -9.66 -4.53 5.55
CA SER A 4 -8.41 -3.87 5.23
C SER A 4 -7.73 -4.53 4.04
N LEU A 5 -7.08 -3.71 3.21
CA LEU A 5 -6.09 -4.12 2.23
C LEU A 5 -4.71 -3.70 2.74
N GLN A 6 -3.81 -4.67 2.84
CA GLN A 6 -2.40 -4.43 3.11
C GLN A 6 -1.62 -4.62 1.80
N VAL A 7 -0.88 -3.59 1.41
CA VAL A 7 0.06 -3.62 0.29
C VAL A 7 1.47 -3.62 0.87
N ILE A 8 2.13 -4.76 0.79
CA ILE A 8 3.39 -5.03 1.49
C ILE A 8 4.49 -5.10 0.44
N TYR A 9 5.58 -4.35 0.62
CA TYR A 9 6.68 -4.30 -0.35
C TYR A 9 7.95 -4.98 0.20
N PRO A 10 8.18 -6.28 -0.06
CA PRO A 10 9.38 -6.99 0.41
C PRO A 10 10.69 -6.38 -0.10
N VAL A 11 11.71 -6.41 0.76
CA VAL A 11 13.08 -6.05 0.40
C VAL A 11 13.78 -7.24 -0.23
N SER A 12 14.53 -6.98 -1.30
CA SER A 12 15.51 -7.91 -1.88
C SER A 12 16.76 -7.15 -2.33
N ASP A 13 17.86 -7.85 -2.60
CA ASP A 13 19.13 -7.25 -3.05
C ASP A 13 19.00 -6.40 -4.32
N GLN A 14 17.95 -6.65 -5.13
CA GLN A 14 17.68 -5.96 -6.38
C GLN A 14 16.49 -4.99 -6.28
N SER A 15 15.88 -4.87 -5.09
CA SER A 15 14.72 -4.02 -4.88
C SER A 15 15.10 -2.53 -4.89
N ARG A 16 14.32 -1.74 -5.62
CA ARG A 16 14.36 -0.28 -5.66
C ARG A 16 13.04 0.23 -5.08
N PHE A 17 13.11 1.24 -4.22
CA PHE A 17 11.93 1.92 -3.73
C PHE A 17 12.20 3.42 -3.57
N ASP A 18 11.50 4.24 -4.35
CA ASP A 18 11.54 5.70 -4.26
C ASP A 18 10.43 6.19 -3.32
N PHE A 19 10.80 6.51 -2.08
CA PHE A 19 9.86 6.99 -1.07
C PHE A 19 9.31 8.37 -1.36
N ASP A 20 10.09 9.23 -2.01
CA ASP A 20 9.69 10.60 -2.31
C ASP A 20 8.59 10.58 -3.37
N TYR A 21 8.80 9.85 -4.47
CA TYR A 21 7.77 9.64 -5.50
C TYR A 21 6.54 8.93 -4.94
N TYR A 22 6.76 7.89 -4.13
CA TYR A 22 5.67 7.13 -3.52
C TYR A 22 4.76 8.04 -2.68
N MET A 23 5.32 8.93 -1.86
CA MET A 23 4.53 9.85 -1.03
C MET A 23 3.95 11.02 -1.80
N SER A 24 4.72 11.65 -2.70
CA SER A 24 4.29 12.89 -3.37
C SER A 24 3.33 12.65 -4.53
N THR A 25 3.43 11.49 -5.19
CA THR A 25 2.75 11.21 -6.45
C THR A 25 1.83 10.00 -6.32
N HIS A 26 2.38 8.83 -5.98
CA HIS A 26 1.61 7.59 -5.97
C HIS A 26 0.46 7.65 -4.96
N MET A 27 0.72 8.11 -3.74
CA MET A 27 -0.34 8.25 -2.72
C MET A 27 -1.40 9.28 -3.09
N LYS A 28 -1.06 10.31 -3.89
CA LYS A 28 -2.06 11.23 -4.43
C LYS A 28 -2.97 10.54 -5.46
N ILE A 29 -2.40 9.69 -6.32
CA ILE A 29 -3.19 8.89 -7.28
C ILE A 29 -4.12 7.94 -6.54
N VAL A 30 -3.65 7.31 -5.46
CA VAL A 30 -4.49 6.46 -4.60
C VAL A 30 -5.63 7.26 -3.98
N ASP A 31 -5.36 8.44 -3.41
CA ASP A 31 -6.38 9.31 -2.83
C ASP A 31 -7.42 9.78 -3.88
N ASP A 32 -6.95 10.24 -5.04
CA ASP A 32 -7.81 10.72 -6.12
C ASP A 32 -8.73 9.61 -6.70
N THR A 33 -8.29 8.35 -6.69
CA THR A 33 -9.02 7.24 -7.32
C THR A 33 -9.80 6.37 -6.34
N MET A 34 -9.20 6.04 -5.20
CA MET A 34 -9.76 5.13 -4.20
C MET A 34 -10.31 5.88 -2.98
N GLY A 35 -9.78 7.06 -2.68
CA GLY A 35 -10.11 7.87 -1.49
C GLY A 35 -11.61 8.03 -1.18
N PRO A 36 -12.52 8.18 -2.16
CA PRO A 36 -13.96 8.26 -1.89
C PRO A 36 -14.57 7.05 -1.15
N HIS A 37 -13.90 5.90 -1.17
CA HIS A 37 -14.36 4.66 -0.57
C HIS A 37 -13.50 4.20 0.62
N VAL A 38 -12.48 4.97 0.98
CA VAL A 38 -11.50 4.62 2.01
C VAL A 38 -11.80 5.39 3.31
N GLU A 39 -11.80 4.68 4.43
CA GLU A 39 -11.98 5.30 5.75
C GLU A 39 -10.65 5.81 6.32
N GLN A 40 -9.58 5.04 6.13
CA GLN A 40 -8.26 5.38 6.66
C GLN A 40 -7.16 4.76 5.81
N VAL A 41 -6.06 5.51 5.65
CA VAL A 41 -4.80 5.00 5.11
C VAL A 41 -3.70 5.20 6.14
N VAL A 42 -2.93 4.15 6.41
CA VAL A 42 -1.71 4.19 7.22
C VAL A 42 -0.56 3.68 6.38
N ILE A 43 0.50 4.48 6.27
CA ILE A 43 1.72 4.09 5.58
C ILE A 43 2.83 3.91 6.61
N THR A 44 3.41 2.71 6.65
CA THR A 44 4.52 2.38 7.54
C THR A 44 5.78 2.16 6.72
N LYS A 45 6.80 2.99 6.91
CA LYS A 45 8.13 2.78 6.33
C LYS A 45 8.91 1.79 7.19
N GLY A 46 9.52 0.78 6.56
CA GLY A 46 10.39 -0.17 7.24
C GLY A 46 11.67 0.50 7.73
N LEU A 47 11.98 0.35 9.03
CA LEU A 47 13.21 0.83 9.64
C LEU A 47 14.10 -0.30 10.15
N ALA A 48 13.50 -1.33 10.77
CA ALA A 48 14.19 -2.51 11.28
C ALA A 48 13.22 -3.69 11.41
N GLY A 49 13.74 -4.93 11.34
CA GLY A 49 13.00 -6.16 11.66
C GLY A 49 13.15 -6.59 13.13
N GLY A 50 14.00 -5.89 13.89
CA GLY A 50 14.38 -6.20 15.27
C GLY A 50 15.77 -5.64 15.58
N PRO A 51 16.33 -5.90 16.77
CA PRO A 51 17.71 -5.53 17.09
C PRO A 51 18.67 -6.09 16.04
N ASP A 52 19.53 -5.21 15.50
CA ASP A 52 20.55 -5.51 14.48
C ASP A 52 20.04 -6.19 13.20
N GLN A 53 18.73 -6.08 12.91
CA GLN A 53 18.10 -6.67 11.72
C GLN A 53 17.55 -5.58 10.80
N PRO A 54 17.93 -5.55 9.52
CA PRO A 54 17.32 -4.63 8.56
C PRO A 54 15.83 -4.92 8.41
N ALA A 55 15.06 -3.94 7.93
CA ALA A 55 13.65 -4.13 7.66
C ALA A 55 13.44 -5.19 6.56
N ALA A 56 12.47 -6.08 6.75
CA ALA A 56 12.08 -7.07 5.74
C ALA A 56 11.24 -6.45 4.60
N TYR A 57 10.71 -5.24 4.82
CA TYR A 57 9.82 -4.55 3.91
C TYR A 57 10.26 -3.09 3.75
N HIS A 58 10.15 -2.54 2.54
CA HIS A 58 10.35 -1.11 2.30
C HIS A 58 9.21 -0.31 2.94
N ALA A 59 7.97 -0.73 2.67
CA ALA A 59 6.77 -0.11 3.21
C ALA A 59 5.65 -1.15 3.35
N VAL A 60 4.70 -0.83 4.23
CA VAL A 60 3.37 -1.44 4.28
C VAL A 60 2.34 -0.32 4.22
N ALA A 61 1.47 -0.35 3.20
CA ALA A 61 0.27 0.47 3.18
C ALA A 61 -0.89 -0.35 3.74
N THR A 62 -1.58 0.19 4.74
CA THR A 62 -2.80 -0.37 5.29
C THR A 62 -3.95 0.56 4.92
N ILE A 63 -4.86 0.08 4.10
CA ILE A 63 -6.05 0.82 3.64
C ILE A 63 -7.26 0.16 4.29
N ILE A 64 -8.05 0.93 5.03
CA ILE A 64 -9.22 0.46 5.77
C ILE A 64 -10.49 0.95 5.07
N PHE A 65 -11.45 0.05 4.95
CA PHE A 65 -12.76 0.28 4.34
C PHE A 65 -13.86 -0.11 5.34
N GLY A 66 -14.99 0.59 5.31
CA GLY A 66 -16.09 0.34 6.24
C GLY A 66 -16.74 -1.04 6.05
N ASP A 67 -16.69 -1.56 4.83
CA ASP A 67 -17.14 -2.90 4.47
C ASP A 67 -16.53 -3.39 3.13
N GLN A 68 -16.89 -4.61 2.74
CA GLN A 68 -16.45 -5.25 1.49
C GLN A 68 -16.93 -4.50 0.24
N ASP A 69 -18.15 -3.95 0.25
CA ASP A 69 -18.71 -3.24 -0.90
C ASP A 69 -17.92 -1.96 -1.18
N ALA A 70 -17.52 -1.23 -0.14
CA ALA A 70 -16.64 -0.07 -0.24
C ALA A 70 -15.25 -0.47 -0.79
N MET A 71 -14.69 -1.57 -0.32
CA MET A 71 -13.43 -2.10 -0.85
C MET A 71 -13.55 -2.44 -2.35
N ASP A 72 -14.60 -3.13 -2.77
CA ASP A 72 -14.81 -3.54 -4.16
C ASP A 72 -14.92 -2.31 -5.08
N GLN A 73 -15.62 -1.26 -4.64
CA GLN A 73 -15.71 0.01 -5.35
C GLN A 73 -14.35 0.71 -5.47
N ALA A 74 -13.57 0.73 -4.39
CA ALA A 74 -12.20 1.27 -4.42
C ALA A 74 -11.31 0.50 -5.39
N MET A 75 -11.36 -0.84 -5.37
CA MET A 75 -10.55 -1.70 -6.22
C MET A 75 -10.93 -1.58 -7.70
N ALA A 76 -12.21 -1.34 -8.02
CA ALA A 76 -12.65 -1.05 -9.38
C ALA A 76 -12.03 0.25 -9.94
N ALA A 77 -11.70 1.21 -9.07
CA ALA A 77 -11.05 2.47 -9.42
C ALA A 77 -9.51 2.43 -9.36
N ALA A 78 -8.90 1.37 -8.84
CA ALA A 78 -7.46 1.30 -8.54
C ALA A 78 -6.52 1.23 -9.77
N GLY A 79 -7.06 1.08 -10.98
CA GLY A 79 -6.27 0.91 -12.22
C GLY A 79 -5.12 1.92 -12.40
N PRO A 80 -5.32 3.23 -12.20
CA PRO A 80 -4.25 4.22 -12.29
C PRO A 80 -3.15 4.03 -11.24
N ALA A 81 -3.51 3.68 -10.00
CA ALA A 81 -2.52 3.42 -8.96
C ALA A 81 -1.69 2.17 -9.29
N VAL A 82 -2.32 1.09 -9.75
CA VAL A 82 -1.62 -0.14 -10.16
C VAL A 82 -0.65 0.12 -11.33
N ALA A 83 -1.08 0.90 -12.31
CA ALA A 83 -0.24 1.25 -13.46
C ALA A 83 0.98 2.12 -13.10
N ASP A 84 0.90 2.86 -11.99
CA ASP A 84 1.95 3.75 -11.50
C ASP A 84 3.06 3.03 -10.69
N ILE A 85 2.83 1.79 -10.25
CA ILE A 85 3.78 1.01 -9.44
C ILE A 85 5.22 1.01 -10.01
N PRO A 86 5.43 0.75 -11.32
CA PRO A 86 6.78 0.71 -11.88
C PRO A 86 7.58 2.01 -11.77
N ASN A 87 6.91 3.15 -11.54
CA ASN A 87 7.55 4.47 -11.46
C ASN A 87 8.38 4.61 -10.17
N PHE A 88 7.85 4.17 -9.02
CA PHE A 88 8.57 4.30 -7.75
C PHE A 88 9.28 3.01 -7.31
N THR A 89 8.79 1.84 -7.70
CA THR A 89 9.40 0.57 -7.30
C THR A 89 9.48 -0.45 -8.43
N ASN A 90 10.40 -1.42 -8.32
CA ASN A 90 10.38 -2.66 -9.11
C ASN A 90 9.90 -3.87 -8.28
N VAL A 91 9.48 -3.65 -7.04
CA VAL A 91 8.98 -4.68 -6.13
C VAL A 91 7.54 -5.00 -6.53
N GLN A 92 7.26 -6.29 -6.73
CA GLN A 92 5.89 -6.78 -6.75
C GLN A 92 5.39 -6.86 -5.30
N PRO A 93 4.35 -6.10 -4.92
CA PRO A 93 3.86 -6.15 -3.56
C PRO A 93 3.10 -7.45 -3.28
N ASP A 94 3.20 -7.93 -2.05
CA ASP A 94 2.27 -8.91 -1.50
C ASP A 94 0.99 -8.20 -1.05
N LEU A 95 -0.15 -8.85 -1.29
CA LEU A 95 -1.45 -8.34 -0.90
C LEU A 95 -2.04 -9.22 0.20
N LEU A 96 -2.53 -8.59 1.27
CA LEU A 96 -3.32 -9.25 2.30
C LEU A 96 -4.63 -8.50 2.50
N ILE A 97 -5.73 -9.19 2.24
CA ILE A 97 -7.08 -8.71 2.52
C ILE A 97 -7.53 -9.35 3.83
N GLY A 98 -7.96 -8.54 4.79
CA GLY A 98 -8.30 -9.02 6.13
C GLY A 98 -9.48 -8.27 6.76
N GLU A 99 -10.08 -8.90 7.76
CA GLU A 99 -11.08 -8.28 8.64
C GLU A 99 -10.41 -7.39 9.69
N VAL A 100 -11.03 -6.25 10.00
CA VAL A 100 -10.61 -5.38 11.10
C VAL A 100 -11.42 -5.75 12.35
N LEU A 101 -10.74 -6.03 13.46
CA LEU A 101 -11.32 -6.47 14.75
C LEU A 101 -11.43 -5.32 15.77
#